data_AF-A0A7Y0XBK0-F1
#
_entry.id   AF-A0A7Y0XBK0-F1
#
_cell.length_a   1.000
_cell.length_b   1.000
_cell.length_c   1.000
_cell.angle_alpha   90.00
_cell.angle_beta   90.00
_cell.angle_gamma   90.00
#
_symmetry.space_group_name_H-M   'P 1'
#
loop_
_entity.id
_entity.type
_entity.pdbx_description
1 polymer ?
#
loop_
_entity_poly.entity_id
_entity_poly.type
_entity_poly.pdbx_seq_one_letter_code
_entity_poly.pdbx_strand_id
1 'polypeptide(L)'
;DLRALGAKAILLKGGHLEENENSNDLLIMQDSAELISAKRFPTKNTHGTGCTLSSAIASYLGQGNNLHKAVHLGKQYISQAIAHADEL
;
A
#
# COMPACT_ATOMS: atom_id res chain seq x y z
N ASP A 1 -1.63 -6.67 20.05
CA ASP A 1 -2.63 -5.88 19.30
C ASP A 1 -1.95 -4.63 18.76
N LEU A 2 -1.80 -4.48 17.44
CA LEU A 2 -1.05 -3.36 16.84
C LEU A 2 -1.68 -1.99 17.17
N ARG A 3 -3.01 -1.95 17.36
CA ARG A 3 -3.75 -0.73 17.72
C ARG A 3 -3.36 -0.22 19.11
N ALA A 4 -2.98 -1.12 20.02
CA ALA A 4 -2.56 -0.78 21.37
C ALA A 4 -1.20 -0.05 21.42
N LEU A 5 -0.45 0.00 20.30
CA LEU A 5 0.85 0.68 20.22
C LEU A 5 0.72 2.21 20.03
N GLY A 6 -0.49 2.76 19.95
CA GLY A 6 -0.72 4.21 19.88
C GLY A 6 -0.61 4.84 18.48
N ALA A 7 -0.48 4.02 17.43
CA ALA A 7 -0.53 4.51 16.05
C ALA A 7 -1.95 5.02 15.70
N LYS A 8 -2.05 6.23 15.13
CA LYS A 8 -3.34 6.81 14.67
C LYS A 8 -3.97 6.04 13.51
N ALA A 9 -3.14 5.38 12.71
CA ALA A 9 -3.56 4.51 11.63
C ALA A 9 -2.50 3.44 11.37
N ILE A 10 -2.93 2.31 10.83
CA ILE A 10 -2.10 1.16 10.49
C ILE A 10 -2.45 0.73 9.07
N LEU A 11 -1.46 0.61 8.19
CA LEU A 11 -1.63 -0.03 6.88
C LEU A 11 -1.03 -1.43 6.92
N LEU A 12 -1.88 -2.44 7.03
CA LEU A 12 -1.48 -3.85 7.03
C LEU A 12 -1.46 -4.37 5.60
N LYS A 13 -0.27 -4.68 5.07
CA LYS A 13 -0.12 -5.14 3.70
C LYS A 13 -0.41 -6.64 3.59
N GLY A 14 -1.27 -7.04 2.65
CA GLY A 14 -1.55 -8.45 2.37
C GLY A 14 -0.65 -9.05 1.29
N GLY A 15 0.36 -8.32 0.82
CA GLY A 15 1.16 -8.61 -0.39
C GLY A 15 1.72 -10.04 -0.56
N HIS A 16 1.77 -10.88 0.48
CA HIS A 16 2.24 -12.27 0.41
C HIS A 16 1.12 -13.32 0.27
N LEU A 17 -0.14 -12.89 0.17
CA LEU A 17 -1.26 -13.74 -0.21
C LEU A 17 -1.21 -13.97 -1.74
N GLU A 18 -0.29 -14.84 -2.17
CA GLU A 18 0.05 -15.07 -3.59
C GLU A 18 -1.10 -15.69 -4.39
N GLU A 19 -1.99 -16.44 -3.72
CA GLU A 19 -3.15 -17.10 -4.35
C GLU A 19 -4.29 -16.14 -4.74
N ASN A 20 -4.18 -14.85 -4.41
CA ASN A 20 -5.21 -13.85 -4.72
C ASN A 20 -4.86 -13.06 -5.99
N GLU A 21 -5.84 -12.87 -6.87
CA GLU A 21 -5.76 -12.02 -8.06
C GLU A 21 -5.41 -10.56 -7.73
N ASN A 22 -5.72 -10.13 -6.50
CA ASN A 22 -5.45 -8.79 -5.99
C ASN A 22 -4.41 -8.80 -4.86
N SER A 23 -3.57 -7.77 -4.85
CA SER A 23 -2.78 -7.36 -3.70
C SER A 23 -3.64 -6.48 -2.79
N ASN A 24 -4.27 -7.08 -1.79
CA ASN A 24 -5.13 -6.37 -0.85
C ASN A 24 -4.33 -5.87 0.37
N ASP A 25 -4.49 -4.60 0.71
CA ASP A 25 -3.99 -4.01 1.95
C ASP A 25 -5.18 -3.57 2.83
N LEU A 26 -5.02 -3.59 4.15
CA LEU A 26 -6.05 -3.15 5.08
C LEU A 26 -5.59 -1.86 5.78
N LEU A 27 -6.26 -0.75 5.48
CA LEU A 27 -6.07 0.51 6.20
C LEU A 27 -6.99 0.52 7.42
N ILE A 28 -6.39 0.49 8.61
CA ILE A 28 -7.08 0.52 9.89
C ILE A 28 -6.90 1.90 10.49
N MET A 29 -8.01 2.56 10.79
CA MET A 29 -8.09 3.82 11.54
C MET A 29 -8.82 3.59 12.87
N GLN A 30 -9.05 4.65 13.64
CA GLN A 30 -9.66 4.55 14.96
C GLN A 30 -11.06 3.90 14.92
N ASP A 31 -11.90 4.31 13.97
CA ASP A 31 -13.31 3.90 13.92
C ASP A 31 -13.68 3.13 12.64
N SER A 32 -12.69 2.81 11.80
CA SER A 32 -12.92 2.11 10.54
C SER A 32 -11.74 1.24 10.11
N ALA A 33 -12.05 0.28 9.25
CA ALA A 33 -11.07 -0.50 8.51
C ALA A 33 -11.54 -0.61 7.07
N GLU A 34 -10.62 -0.45 6.13
CA GLU A 34 -10.93 -0.41 4.70
C GLU A 34 -9.94 -1.28 3.93
N LEU A 35 -10.49 -2.09 3.02
CA LEU A 35 -9.69 -2.89 2.10
C LEU A 35 -9.30 -2.02 0.89
N ILE A 36 -8.00 -1.91 0.64
CA ILE A 36 -7.43 -1.20 -0.49
C ILE A 36 -6.81 -2.24 -1.41
N SER A 37 -7.48 -2.50 -2.53
CA SER A 37 -7.12 -3.55 -3.48
C SER A 37 -6.48 -2.96 -4.73
N ALA A 38 -5.48 -3.64 -5.26
CA ALA A 38 -4.98 -3.43 -6.62
C ALA A 38 -4.64 -4.76 -7.26
N LYS A 39 -4.65 -4.80 -8.60
CA LYS A 39 -4.29 -6.00 -9.37
C LYS A 39 -2.91 -6.52 -8.94
N ARG A 40 -2.79 -7.82 -8.76
CA ARG A 40 -1.49 -8.49 -8.59
C ARG A 40 -0.89 -8.74 -9.97
N PHE A 41 0.39 -8.43 -10.11
CA PHE A 41 1.15 -8.68 -11.33
C PHE A 41 2.14 -9.82 -11.09
N PRO A 42 2.24 -10.80 -12.00
CA PRO A 42 3.19 -11.90 -11.89
C PRO A 42 4.59 -11.41 -12.29
N THR A 43 5.38 -10.91 -11.33
CA THR A 43 6.78 -10.53 -11.52
C THR A 43 7.64 -10.99 -10.34
N LYS A 44 8.93 -11.20 -10.60
CA LYS A 44 9.96 -11.45 -9.56
C LYS A 44 10.52 -10.15 -8.97
N ASN A 45 10.26 -9.02 -9.61
CA ASN A 45 10.77 -7.70 -9.24
C ASN A 45 9.94 -7.06 -8.12
N THR A 46 9.91 -7.70 -6.96
CA THR A 46 9.12 -7.27 -5.79
C THR A 46 9.96 -6.68 -4.66
N HIS A 47 11.28 -6.65 -4.82
CA HIS A 47 12.20 -6.03 -3.87
C HIS A 47 11.97 -4.52 -3.78
N GLY A 48 12.09 -3.94 -2.60
CA GLY A 48 11.92 -2.51 -2.38
C GLY A 48 10.47 -1.98 -2.44
N THR A 49 9.49 -2.79 -2.86
CA THR A 49 8.09 -2.37 -3.01
C THR A 49 7.48 -1.78 -1.74
N GLY A 50 7.85 -2.33 -0.57
CA GLY A 50 7.44 -1.80 0.72
C GLY A 50 8.01 -0.41 1.02
N CYS A 51 9.30 -0.20 0.74
CA CYS A 51 9.95 1.10 0.92
C CYS A 51 9.32 2.13 -0.01
N THR A 52 9.18 1.80 -1.29
CA THR A 52 8.56 2.64 -2.31
C THR A 52 7.14 3.04 -1.94
N LEU A 53 6.30 2.09 -1.48
CA LEU A 53 4.95 2.38 -1.00
C LEU A 53 4.97 3.39 0.16
N SER A 54 5.81 3.17 1.17
CA SER A 54 5.90 4.08 2.33
C SER A 54 6.38 5.48 1.94
N SER A 55 7.37 5.57 1.05
CA SER A 55 7.88 6.85 0.53
C SER A 55 6.83 7.59 -0.29
N ALA A 56 6.04 6.88 -1.11
CA ALA A 56 4.97 7.47 -1.90
C ALA A 56 3.86 8.05 -0.98
N ILE A 57 3.44 7.30 0.03
CA ILE A 57 2.44 7.76 1.01
C ILE A 57 2.94 9.01 1.74
N ALA A 58 4.18 8.99 2.24
CA ALA A 58 4.78 10.14 2.91
C ALA A 58 4.86 11.37 1.99
N SER A 59 5.20 11.17 0.72
CA SER A 59 5.26 12.25 -0.28
C SER A 59 3.88 12.87 -0.54
N TYR A 60 2.84 12.05 -0.71
CA TYR A 60 1.48 12.56 -0.91
C TYR A 60 0.90 13.24 0.32
N LEU A 61 1.24 12.78 1.53
CA LEU A 61 0.95 13.49 2.77
C LEU A 61 1.65 14.85 2.81
N GLY A 62 2.93 14.92 2.44
CA GLY A 62 3.69 16.17 2.35
C GLY A 62 3.11 17.19 1.36
N GLN A 63 2.40 16.71 0.34
CA GLN A 63 1.65 17.55 -0.61
C GLN A 63 0.29 18.05 -0.07
N GLY A 64 -0.06 17.74 1.18
CA GLY A 64 -1.31 18.17 1.82
C GLY A 64 -2.51 17.27 1.56
N ASN A 65 -2.33 16.08 0.99
CA ASN A 65 -3.42 15.11 0.91
C ASN A 65 -3.74 14.55 2.30
N ASN A 66 -5.02 14.23 2.54
CA ASN A 66 -5.39 13.47 3.73
C ASN A 66 -4.85 12.03 3.66
N LEU A 67 -4.82 11.35 4.81
CA LEU A 67 -4.27 10.00 4.93
C LEU A 67 -4.91 9.00 3.96
N HIS A 68 -6.24 8.98 3.90
CA HIS A 68 -7.00 8.05 3.04
C HIS A 68 -6.56 8.17 1.57
N LYS A 69 -6.53 9.41 1.07
CA LYS A 69 -6.11 9.71 -0.30
C LYS A 69 -4.62 9.40 -0.52
N ALA A 70 -3.75 9.74 0.43
CA ALA A 70 -2.32 9.48 0.32
C ALA A 70 -2.01 7.96 0.23
N VAL A 71 -2.74 7.14 1.00
CA VAL A 71 -2.62 5.69 0.94
C VAL A 71 -3.09 5.14 -0.41
N HIS A 72 -4.23 5.62 -0.91
CA HIS A 72 -4.74 5.22 -2.24
C HIS A 72 -3.78 5.59 -3.37
N LEU A 73 -3.27 6.82 -3.37
CA LEU A 73 -2.30 7.28 -4.36
C LEU A 73 -0.98 6.49 -4.25
N GLY A 74 -0.52 6.20 -3.03
CA GLY A 74 0.67 5.37 -2.80
C GLY A 74 0.50 3.95 -3.34
N LYS A 75 -0.67 3.33 -3.11
CA LYS A 75 -1.02 2.01 -3.66
C LYS A 75 -1.04 2.03 -5.18
N GLN A 76 -1.68 3.02 -5.79
CA GLN A 76 -1.70 3.19 -7.24
C GLN A 76 -0.28 3.33 -7.80
N TYR A 77 0.55 4.18 -7.20
CA TYR A 77 1.92 4.39 -7.63
C TYR A 77 2.74 3.09 -7.62
N ILE A 78 2.72 2.34 -6.51
CA ILE A 78 3.50 1.09 -6.43
C ILE A 78 2.93 0.01 -7.36
N SER A 79 1.62 -0.07 -7.55
CA SER A 79 1.01 -1.02 -8.47
C SER A 79 1.43 -0.76 -9.92
N GLN A 80 1.50 0.51 -10.33
CA GLN A 80 2.00 0.86 -11.67
C GLN A 80 3.50 0.59 -11.81
N ALA A 81 4.30 0.88 -10.78
CA ALA A 81 5.72 0.56 -10.80
C ALA A 81 5.97 -0.96 -10.94
N ILE A 82 5.18 -1.79 -10.26
CA ILE A 82 5.25 -3.26 -10.38
C ILE A 82 4.78 -3.70 -11.78
N ALA A 83 3.73 -3.09 -12.34
CA ALA A 83 3.20 -3.44 -13.65
C ALA A 83 4.24 -3.28 -14.79
N HIS A 84 5.16 -2.33 -14.63
CA HIS A 84 6.23 -2.03 -15.60
C HIS A 84 7.63 -2.48 -15.13
N ALA A 85 7.72 -3.27 -14.06
CA ALA A 85 9.02 -3.59 -13.45
C ALA A 85 9.94 -4.43 -14.35
N ASP A 86 9.39 -5.11 -15.36
CA ASP A 86 10.12 -5.98 -16.29
C ASP A 86 10.50 -5.25 -17.60
N GLU A 87 10.17 -3.96 -17.75
CA GLU A 87 10.47 -3.14 -18.93
C GLU A 87 11.76 -2.31 -18.79
N LEU A 88 12.41 -2.37 -17.62
CA LEU A 88 13.66 -1.66 -17.28
C LEU A 88 14.88 -2.57 -17.40
#